data_AF-A0A8H3LH19-F1
#
_entry.id   AF-A0A8H3LH19-F1
#
_cell.length_a   1.000
_cell.length_b   1.000
_cell.length_c   1.000
_cell.angle_alpha   90.00
_cell.angle_beta   90.00
_cell.angle_gamma   90.00
#
_symmetry.space_group_name_H-M   'P 1'
#
loop_
_entity.id
_entity.type
_entity.pdbx_description
1 polymer ?
#
loop_
_entity_poly.entity_id
_entity_poly.type
_entity_poly.pdbx_seq_one_letter_code
_entity_poly.pdbx_strand_id
1 'polypeptide(L)'
;MNELFMEYDINKSWIALLNALPVRWFPALWSFKEWKERERYQVVIECPPEDMNMTTLTLKENISSLIQRDIRMFKEVKFLDGSRKIIGYLSTWDNMKECIDKPMI
;
A
#
# COMPACT_ATOMS: atom_id res chain seq x y z
N MET A 1 -17.36 -8.50 20.41
CA MET A 1 -16.95 -7.41 19.52
C MET A 1 -15.62 -6.92 20.06
N ASN A 2 -14.52 -7.26 19.37
CA ASN A 2 -13.17 -7.17 19.92
C ASN A 2 -12.77 -5.71 20.14
N GLU A 3 -12.13 -5.42 21.27
CA GLU A 3 -11.68 -4.09 21.72
C GLU A 3 -10.80 -3.36 20.69
N LEU A 4 -10.22 -4.08 19.73
CA LEU A 4 -9.50 -3.55 18.56
C LEU A 4 -10.34 -2.64 17.65
N PHE A 5 -11.67 -2.76 17.67
CA PHE A 5 -12.54 -1.87 16.88
C PHE A 5 -12.79 -0.51 17.55
N MET A 6 -12.47 -0.34 18.84
CA MET A 6 -12.75 0.91 19.57
C MET A 6 -11.66 1.98 19.39
N GLU A 7 -10.45 1.62 18.93
CA GLU A 7 -9.39 2.57 18.58
C GLU A 7 -9.59 3.20 17.18
N TYR A 8 -10.70 2.86 16.51
CA TYR A 8 -11.07 3.25 15.15
C TYR A 8 -11.33 4.76 14.96
N ASP A 9 -11.69 5.49 16.02
CA ASP A 9 -12.25 6.85 15.89
C ASP A 9 -11.29 8.01 16.25
N ILE A 10 -10.10 7.74 16.82
CA ILE A 10 -9.23 8.82 17.34
C ILE A 10 -8.25 9.37 16.27
N ASN A 11 -7.83 8.57 15.28
CA ASN A 11 -6.71 8.96 14.39
C ASN A 11 -6.96 8.91 12.86
N LYS A 12 -8.18 8.63 12.38
CA LYS A 12 -8.52 8.60 10.93
C LYS A 12 -7.55 7.80 10.03
N SER A 13 -6.84 6.81 10.59
CA SER A 13 -5.83 6.06 9.86
C SER A 13 -6.18 4.59 9.81
N TRP A 14 -6.21 4.02 8.60
CA TRP A 14 -6.54 2.61 8.35
C TRP A 14 -5.36 1.71 8.71
N ILE A 15 -5.01 1.63 9.99
CA ILE A 15 -3.97 0.74 10.52
C ILE A 15 -4.64 -0.48 11.16
N ALA A 16 -4.19 -1.68 10.83
CA ALA A 16 -4.58 -2.92 11.47
C ALA A 16 -3.34 -3.77 11.79
N LEU A 17 -3.38 -4.50 12.90
CA LEU A 17 -2.35 -5.48 13.24
C LEU A 17 -2.66 -6.81 12.54
N LEU A 18 -1.77 -7.26 11.65
CA LEU A 18 -1.82 -8.58 11.03
C LEU A 18 -0.69 -9.43 11.59
N ASN A 19 -0.99 -10.44 12.40
CA ASN A 19 0.01 -11.27 13.08
C ASN A 19 1.05 -10.43 13.86
N ALA A 20 0.58 -9.41 14.60
CA ALA A 20 1.41 -8.43 15.32
C ALA A 20 2.26 -7.48 14.45
N LEU A 21 2.11 -7.51 13.12
CA LEU A 21 2.71 -6.52 12.22
C LEU A 21 1.72 -5.39 11.93
N PRO A 22 2.09 -4.12 12.14
CA PRO A 22 1.24 -3.00 11.74
C PRO A 22 1.19 -2.90 10.22
N VAL A 23 -0.03 -2.99 9.69
CA VAL A 23 -0.35 -2.84 8.28
C VAL A 23 -1.25 -1.64 8.09
N ARG A 24 -0.85 -0.70 7.24
CA ARG A 24 -1.66 0.47 6.88
C ARG A 24 -2.18 0.34 5.45
N TRP A 25 -3.46 0.66 5.25
CA TRP A 25 -4.12 0.63 3.94
C TRP A 25 -4.36 2.03 3.39
N PHE A 26 -4.04 2.22 2.11
CA PHE A 26 -4.34 3.45 1.38
C PHE A 26 -5.38 3.13 0.30
N PRO A 27 -6.66 3.47 0.51
CA PRO A 27 -7.73 3.06 -0.37
C PRO A 27 -7.69 3.80 -1.71
N ALA A 28 -8.25 3.18 -2.73
CA ALA A 28 -8.57 3.81 -4.00
C ALA A 28 -9.99 3.45 -4.45
N LEU A 29 -10.49 4.19 -5.44
CA LEU A 29 -11.73 3.86 -6.12
C LEU A 29 -11.47 2.79 -7.17
N TRP A 30 -12.26 1.73 -7.12
CA TRP A 30 -12.17 0.59 -8.02
C TRP A 30 -13.56 0.26 -8.56
N SER A 31 -13.61 -0.17 -9.82
CA SER A 31 -14.77 -0.88 -10.34
C SER A 31 -14.85 -2.28 -9.73
N PHE A 32 -16.04 -2.88 -9.72
CA PHE A 32 -16.25 -4.22 -9.20
C PHE A 32 -15.43 -5.30 -9.92
N LYS A 33 -15.18 -5.11 -11.23
CA LYS A 33 -14.34 -6.00 -12.03
C LYS A 33 -12.89 -5.94 -11.55
N GLU A 34 -12.33 -4.74 -11.42
CA GLU A 34 -10.96 -4.57 -10.95
C GLU A 34 -10.80 -5.07 -9.50
N TRP A 35 -11.80 -4.88 -8.64
CA TRP A 35 -11.77 -5.38 -7.26
C TRP A 35 -11.62 -6.91 -7.16
N LYS A 36 -12.25 -7.67 -8.07
CA LYS A 36 -12.11 -9.13 -8.14
C LYS A 36 -10.76 -9.58 -8.66
N GLU A 37 -10.15 -8.81 -9.55
CA GLU A 37 -8.84 -9.13 -10.13
C GLU A 37 -7.67 -8.53 -9.35
N ARG A 38 -7.95 -7.66 -8.38
CA ARG A 38 -6.95 -6.91 -7.59
C ARG A 38 -5.85 -7.78 -7.00
N GLU A 39 -6.20 -8.98 -6.52
CA GLU A 39 -5.20 -9.87 -5.91
C GLU A 39 -4.22 -10.47 -6.93
N ARG A 40 -4.55 -10.43 -8.23
CA ARG A 40 -3.69 -10.95 -9.30
C ARG A 40 -2.56 -10.01 -9.67
N TYR A 41 -2.77 -8.69 -9.53
CA TYR A 41 -1.84 -7.67 -9.98
C TYR A 41 -1.22 -6.96 -8.78
N GLN A 42 -0.30 -7.65 -8.11
CA GLN A 42 0.41 -7.15 -6.93
C GLN A 42 1.89 -7.02 -7.21
N VAL A 43 2.48 -5.92 -6.75
CA VAL A 43 3.93 -5.73 -6.73
C VAL A 43 4.38 -5.48 -5.29
N VAL A 44 5.56 -6.00 -4.95
CA VAL A 44 6.19 -5.76 -3.65
C VAL A 44 7.42 -4.90 -3.87
N ILE A 45 7.45 -3.75 -3.21
CA ILE A 45 8.61 -2.87 -3.13
C ILE A 45 9.32 -3.21 -1.82
N GLU A 46 10.47 -3.86 -1.93
CA GLU A 46 11.32 -4.17 -0.79
C GLU A 46 12.17 -2.95 -0.45
N CYS A 47 12.22 -2.58 0.84
CA CYS A 47 12.97 -1.43 1.33
C CYS A 47 12.59 -0.11 0.63
N PRO A 48 11.34 0.37 0.79
CA PRO A 48 10.92 1.62 0.18
C PRO A 48 11.81 2.78 0.68
N PRO A 49 12.07 3.78 -0.17
CA PRO A 49 12.80 4.98 0.20
C PRO A 49 12.30 5.65 1.49
N GLU A 50 13.20 6.33 2.22
CA GLU A 50 12.89 6.93 3.53
C GLU A 50 11.90 8.10 3.43
N ASP A 51 11.87 8.76 2.27
CA ASP A 51 10.89 9.76 1.86
C ASP A 51 9.51 9.16 1.54
N MET A 52 9.37 7.84 1.36
CA MET A 52 8.08 7.13 1.36
C MET A 52 7.72 6.65 2.78
N ASN A 53 7.58 7.58 3.71
CA ASN A 53 7.13 7.33 5.07
C ASN A 53 5.64 7.65 5.27
N MET A 54 5.15 7.31 6.46
CA MET A 54 3.75 7.41 6.84
C MET A 54 3.16 8.83 6.67
N THR A 55 3.98 9.85 6.90
CA THR A 55 3.60 11.28 6.86
C THR A 55 3.68 11.81 5.44
N THR A 56 4.65 11.35 4.66
CA THR A 56 4.80 11.73 3.25
C THR A 56 3.78 11.02 2.36
N LEU A 57 3.46 9.75 2.60
CA LEU A 57 2.43 8.99 1.86
C LEU A 57 1.01 9.52 2.08
N THR A 58 0.78 10.35 3.10
CA THR A 58 -0.48 11.11 3.25
C THR A 58 -0.51 12.39 2.41
N LEU A 59 0.64 12.89 1.96
CA LEU A 59 0.75 14.04 1.07
C LEU A 59 0.65 13.56 -0.38
N LYS A 60 -0.32 14.09 -1.11
CA LYS A 60 -0.61 13.74 -2.52
C LYS A 60 0.63 13.84 -3.42
N GLU A 61 1.57 14.72 -3.10
CA GLU A 61 2.81 14.94 -3.84
C GLU A 61 3.75 13.73 -3.81
N ASN A 62 3.80 12.96 -2.72
CA ASN A 62 4.68 11.78 -2.62
C ASN A 62 4.03 10.48 -3.11
N ILE A 63 2.70 10.49 -3.31
CA ILE A 63 2.00 9.38 -4.00
C ILE A 63 2.17 9.51 -5.52
N SER A 64 2.70 10.63 -6.02
CA SER A 64 2.84 10.89 -7.46
C SER A 64 3.67 9.82 -8.18
N SER A 65 4.74 9.32 -7.57
CA SER A 65 5.59 8.26 -8.14
C SER A 65 4.88 6.90 -8.20
N LEU A 66 4.01 6.60 -7.22
CA LEU A 66 3.14 5.42 -7.22
C LEU A 66 2.03 5.55 -8.27
N ILE A 67 1.41 6.73 -8.37
CA ILE A 67 0.38 7.04 -9.38
C ILE A 67 0.95 6.99 -10.80
N GLN A 68 2.18 7.49 -11.02
CA GLN A 68 2.88 7.40 -12.31
C GLN A 68 3.06 5.95 -12.78
N ARG A 69 3.11 5.00 -11.86
CA ARG A 69 3.21 3.56 -12.14
C ARG A 69 1.86 2.83 -12.06
N ASP A 70 0.75 3.57 -12.06
CA ASP A 70 -0.63 3.07 -11.94
C ASP A 70 -0.84 2.17 -10.69
N ILE A 71 -0.08 2.40 -9.63
CA ILE A 71 -0.35 1.81 -8.32
C ILE A 71 -1.51 2.59 -7.72
N ARG A 72 -2.71 2.00 -7.82
CA ARG A 72 -3.94 2.66 -7.37
C ARG A 72 -4.15 2.52 -5.88
N MET A 73 -3.88 1.34 -5.34
CA MET A 73 -4.00 1.06 -3.90
C MET A 73 -2.66 0.51 -3.42
N PHE A 74 -2.30 0.78 -2.18
CA PHE A 74 -1.14 0.15 -1.59
C PHE A 74 -1.31 -0.11 -0.10
N LYS A 75 -0.47 -1.02 0.41
CA LYS A 75 -0.33 -1.28 1.84
C LYS A 75 1.10 -1.04 2.24
N GLU A 76 1.29 -0.39 3.38
CA GLU A 76 2.58 -0.37 4.06
C GLU A 76 2.56 -1.44 5.15
N VAL A 77 3.57 -2.31 5.16
CA VAL A 77 3.82 -3.31 6.20
C VAL A 77 5.12 -2.93 6.89
N LYS A 78 5.08 -2.73 8.21
CA LYS A 78 6.30 -2.52 9.00
C LYS A 78 6.62 -3.76 9.81
N PHE A 79 7.88 -4.11 9.82
CA PHE A 79 8.42 -5.24 10.57
C PHE A 79 9.00 -4.77 11.89
N LEU A 80 9.16 -5.70 12.83
CA LEU A 80 9.69 -5.42 14.17
C LEU A 80 11.16 -4.99 14.15
N ASP A 81 11.90 -5.36 13.10
CA ASP A 81 13.29 -4.94 12.87
C ASP A 81 13.41 -3.51 12.32
N GLY A 82 12.28 -2.81 12.15
CA GLY A 82 12.22 -1.47 11.57
C GLY A 82 12.22 -1.45 10.04
N SER A 83 12.40 -2.59 9.38
CA SER A 83 12.26 -2.70 7.92
C SER A 83 10.81 -2.51 7.50
N ARG A 84 10.62 -2.12 6.24
CA ARG A 84 9.31 -1.80 5.68
C ARG A 84 9.17 -2.42 4.30
N LYS A 85 7.94 -2.79 3.95
CA LYS A 85 7.56 -3.22 2.60
C LYS A 85 6.31 -2.48 2.17
N ILE A 86 6.25 -2.11 0.90
CA ILE A 86 5.03 -1.59 0.28
C ILE A 86 4.50 -2.64 -0.69
N ILE A 87 3.22 -2.97 -0.54
CA ILE A 87 2.50 -3.83 -1.48
C ILE A 87 1.63 -2.92 -2.33
N GLY A 88 1.98 -2.74 -3.60
CA GLY A 88 1.22 -1.98 -4.58
C GLY A 88 0.23 -2.87 -5.33
N TYR A 89 -0.97 -2.36 -5.57
CA TYR A 89 -2.03 -3.00 -6.34
C TYR A 89 -2.27 -2.22 -7.62
N LEU A 90 -2.17 -2.92 -8.75
CA LEU A 90 -2.28 -2.34 -10.08
C LEU A 90 -3.58 -2.76 -10.76
N SER A 91 -3.95 -2.00 -11.79
CA SER A 91 -5.20 -2.23 -12.54
C SER A 91 -5.08 -3.34 -13.58
N THR A 92 -3.88 -3.57 -14.11
CA THR A 92 -3.63 -4.45 -15.25
C THR A 92 -2.35 -5.26 -15.09
N TRP A 93 -2.26 -6.36 -15.84
CA TRP A 93 -1.06 -7.19 -15.95
C TRP A 93 0.12 -6.44 -16.57
N ASP A 94 -0.11 -5.64 -17.61
CA ASP A 94 0.98 -4.93 -18.31
C ASP A 94 1.69 -3.93 -17.38
N ASN A 95 0.94 -3.22 -16.54
CA ASN A 95 1.50 -2.28 -15.57
C ASN A 95 2.28 -3.04 -14.47
N MET A 96 1.76 -4.19 -14.03
CA MET A 96 2.49 -5.05 -13.09
C MET A 96 3.81 -5.53 -13.70
N LYS A 97 3.77 -6.00 -14.95
CA LYS A 97 4.95 -6.48 -15.67
C LYS A 97 5.97 -5.36 -15.85
N GLU A 98 5.55 -4.16 -16.24
CA GLU A 98 6.46 -3.01 -16.33
C GLU A 98 7.10 -2.67 -14.98
N CYS A 99 6.36 -2.74 -13.87
CA CYS A 99 6.92 -2.50 -12.55
C CYS A 99 7.96 -3.55 -12.14
N ILE A 100 7.79 -4.80 -12.58
CA ILE A 100 8.77 -5.87 -12.35
C ILE A 100 10.00 -5.68 -13.23
N ASP A 101 9.81 -5.37 -14.51
CA ASP A 101 10.89 -5.20 -15.49
C ASP A 101 11.73 -3.94 -15.19
N LYS A 102 11.11 -2.90 -14.62
CA LYS A 102 11.77 -1.66 -14.20
C LYS A 102 11.50 -1.39 -12.72
N PRO A 103 12.21 -2.01 -11.78
CA PRO A 103 11.97 -1.79 -10.35
C PRO A 103 12.08 -0.31 -9.98
N MET A 104 11.35 0.12 -8.94
CA MET A 104 11.54 1.44 -8.34
C MET A 104 12.88 1.40 -7.60
N ILE A 105 13.84 2.21 -8.05
CA ILE A 105 15.15 2.43 -7.42
C ILE A 105 15.03 3.67 -6.52
#